data_AF-A0A519UC40-F1
#
_entry.id   AF-A0A519UC40-F1
#
_cell.length_a   1.000
_cell.length_b   1.000
_cell.length_c   1.000
_cell.angle_alpha   90.00
_cell.angle_beta   90.00
_cell.angle_gamma   90.00
#
_symmetry.space_group_name_H-M   'P 1'
#
loop_
_entity.id
_entity.type
_entity.pdbx_description
1 polymer ?
#
loop_
_entity_poly.entity_id
_entity_poly.type
_entity_poly.pdbx_seq_one_letter_code
_entity_poly.pdbx_strand_id
1 'polypeptide(L)'
;MLPRRALPLRLLDALLFSSGWLAAAAAAQTAAVLHGLPGGFSPAGWQAVALVFAVTLLTYNLDAALPFKHRQPVGTSGRKAWQHRHRWGLAALAAAAALGGAWLLLAGGWLHYLPLLLPLAALALGYSLPLLPWRGRWRAVREVPLLKVFLIGGVWSAVTVGLPALALHRPLA
;
A
#
# COMPACT_ATOMS: atom_id res chain seq x y z
N MET A 1 27.22 -7.14 -18.90
CA MET A 1 26.87 -7.82 -17.63
C MET A 1 27.01 -6.80 -16.50
N LEU A 2 25.93 -6.44 -15.80
CA LEU A 2 26.02 -5.53 -14.64
C LEU A 2 26.79 -6.22 -13.51
N PRO A 3 27.79 -5.58 -12.90
CA PRO A 3 28.60 -6.18 -11.83
C PRO A 3 27.70 -6.64 -10.67
N ARG A 4 28.00 -7.80 -10.10
CA ARG A 4 27.32 -8.29 -8.88
C ARG A 4 27.59 -7.29 -7.77
N ARG A 5 26.58 -6.47 -7.44
CA ARG A 5 26.63 -5.54 -6.30
C ARG A 5 26.93 -6.31 -5.01
N ALA A 6 27.69 -5.70 -4.10
CA ALA A 6 28.00 -6.26 -2.78
C ALA A 6 26.71 -6.66 -2.04
N LEU A 7 26.77 -7.73 -1.23
CA LEU A 7 25.64 -8.21 -0.41
C LEU A 7 24.87 -7.11 0.36
N PRO A 8 25.50 -6.14 1.05
CA PRO A 8 24.77 -5.08 1.74
C PRO A 8 23.94 -4.20 0.80
N LEU A 9 24.47 -3.90 -0.40
CA LEU A 9 23.74 -3.12 -1.40
C LEU A 9 22.55 -3.89 -1.97
N ARG A 10 22.64 -5.22 -2.07
CA ARG A 10 21.53 -6.08 -2.51
C ARG A 10 20.42 -6.18 -1.47
N LEU A 11 20.78 -6.23 -0.19
CA LEU A 11 19.82 -6.18 0.91
C LEU A 11 19.14 -4.82 1.00
N LEU A 12 19.90 -3.74 0.82
CA LEU A 12 19.36 -2.38 0.74
C LEU A 12 18.42 -2.23 -0.47
N ASP A 13 18.81 -2.70 -1.65
CA ASP A 13 17.95 -2.75 -2.83
C ASP A 13 16.68 -3.55 -2.54
N ALA A 14 16.77 -4.71 -1.86
CA ALA A 14 15.60 -5.49 -1.49
C ALA A 14 14.68 -4.75 -0.50
N LEU A 15 15.23 -4.10 0.52
CA LEU A 15 14.46 -3.37 1.53
C LEU A 15 13.78 -2.12 0.94
N LEU A 16 14.51 -1.36 0.11
CA LEU A 16 14.01 -0.14 -0.54
C LEU A 16 13.05 -0.45 -1.69
N PHE A 17 13.27 -1.53 -2.45
CA PHE A 17 12.46 -1.84 -3.63
C PHE A 17 11.30 -2.82 -3.38
N SER A 18 11.29 -3.57 -2.27
CA SER A 18 10.16 -4.44 -1.88
C SER A 18 8.98 -3.68 -1.26
N SER A 19 9.14 -2.38 -1.01
CA SER A 19 8.15 -1.53 -0.33
C SER A 19 7.83 -1.95 1.11
N GLY A 20 8.53 -2.94 1.67
CA GLY A 20 8.35 -3.42 3.04
C GLY A 20 8.66 -2.36 4.08
N TRP A 21 9.73 -1.58 3.86
CA TRP A 21 10.06 -0.42 4.71
C TRP A 21 8.91 0.60 4.77
N LEU A 22 8.28 0.89 3.63
CA LEU A 22 7.21 1.87 3.56
C LEU A 22 5.95 1.37 4.28
N ALA A 23 5.61 0.10 4.13
CA ALA A 23 4.52 -0.53 4.87
C ALA A 23 4.79 -0.52 6.38
N ALA A 24 6.03 -0.79 6.79
CA ALA A 24 6.44 -0.70 8.19
C ALA A 24 6.34 0.73 8.74
N ALA A 25 6.73 1.74 7.96
CA ALA A 25 6.58 3.14 8.35
C ALA A 25 5.10 3.54 8.52
N ALA A 26 4.22 3.11 7.61
CA ALA A 26 2.77 3.33 7.75
C ALA A 26 2.22 2.66 9.02
N ALA A 27 2.61 1.41 9.28
CA ALA A 27 2.22 0.68 10.48
C ALA A 27 2.73 1.34 11.77
N ALA A 28 3.98 1.81 11.77
CA ALA A 28 4.57 2.53 12.90
C ALA A 28 3.84 3.85 13.17
N GLN A 29 3.48 4.60 12.12
CA GLN A 29 2.68 5.81 12.26
C GLN A 29 1.28 5.52 12.85
N THR A 30 0.60 4.48 12.36
CA THR A 30 -0.68 4.02 12.94
C THR A 30 -0.53 3.65 14.41
N ALA A 31 0.52 2.92 14.78
CA ALA A 31 0.79 2.56 16.17
C ALA A 31 1.08 3.80 17.04
N ALA A 32 1.79 4.80 16.51
CA ALA A 32 2.04 6.05 17.21
C ALA A 32 0.75 6.84 17.46
N VAL A 33 -0.18 6.86 16.49
CA VAL A 33 -1.51 7.45 16.68
C VAL A 33 -2.28 6.71 17.76
N LEU A 34 -2.29 5.38 17.72
CA LEU A 34 -2.97 4.55 18.73
C LEU A 34 -2.39 4.75 20.13
N HIS A 35 -1.08 4.93 20.27
CA HIS A 35 -0.44 5.22 21.57
C HIS A 35 -1.01 6.48 22.22
N GLY A 36 -1.44 7.47 21.43
CA GLY A 36 -2.08 8.70 21.92
C GLY A 36 -3.56 8.55 22.27
N LEU A 37 -4.18 7.39 22.03
CA LEU A 37 -5.61 7.17 22.19
C LEU A 37 -5.90 6.18 23.35
N PRO A 38 -6.88 6.46 24.23
CA PRO A 38 -7.31 5.52 25.26
C PRO A 38 -7.76 4.18 24.64
N GLY A 39 -7.25 3.06 25.15
CA GLY A 39 -7.55 1.74 24.59
C GLY A 39 -6.91 1.45 23.22
N GLY A 40 -5.94 2.28 22.81
CA GLY A 40 -5.32 2.22 21.48
C GLY A 40 -4.67 0.89 21.12
N PHE A 41 -4.10 0.18 22.08
CA PHE A 41 -3.49 -1.14 21.86
C PHE A 41 -4.43 -2.31 22.21
N SER A 42 -5.74 -2.09 22.15
CA SER A 42 -6.73 -3.17 22.15
C SER A 42 -6.52 -4.12 20.96
N PRO A 43 -7.13 -5.32 20.97
CA PRO A 43 -7.07 -6.23 19.82
C PRO A 43 -7.49 -5.57 18.50
N ALA A 44 -8.50 -4.69 18.53
CA ALA A 44 -8.95 -3.92 17.37
C ALA A 44 -7.88 -2.92 16.89
N GLY A 45 -7.14 -2.29 17.80
CA GLY A 45 -6.02 -1.40 17.46
C GLY A 45 -4.88 -2.14 16.77
N TRP A 46 -4.45 -3.29 17.31
CA TRP A 46 -3.41 -4.11 16.66
C TRP A 46 -3.84 -4.64 15.30
N GLN A 47 -5.12 -4.99 15.17
CA GLN A 47 -5.68 -5.38 13.89
C GLN A 47 -5.66 -4.22 12.88
N ALA A 48 -5.94 -2.98 13.31
CA ALA A 48 -5.81 -1.80 12.46
C ALA A 48 -4.38 -1.61 11.96
N VAL A 49 -3.38 -1.76 12.83
CA VAL A 49 -1.95 -1.70 12.46
C VAL A 49 -1.61 -2.76 11.41
N ALA A 50 -2.02 -4.01 11.63
CA ALA A 50 -1.76 -5.11 10.70
C ALA A 50 -2.46 -4.90 9.35
N LEU A 51 -3.67 -4.34 9.36
CA LEU A 51 -4.44 -4.05 8.16
C LEU A 51 -3.82 -2.91 7.35
N VAL A 52 -3.38 -1.83 8.00
CA VAL A 52 -2.65 -0.72 7.35
C VAL A 52 -1.36 -1.22 6.73
N PHE A 53 -0.61 -2.08 7.43
CA PHE A 53 0.58 -2.72 6.90
C PHE A 53 0.27 -3.54 5.63
N ALA A 54 -0.70 -4.45 5.71
CA ALA A 54 -1.08 -5.34 4.61
C ALA A 54 -1.56 -4.56 3.38
N VAL A 55 -2.44 -3.57 3.56
CA VAL A 55 -2.96 -2.75 2.46
C VAL A 55 -1.85 -1.92 1.83
N THR A 56 -0.97 -1.30 2.63
CA THR A 56 0.16 -0.52 2.10
C THR A 56 1.11 -1.42 1.31
N LEU A 57 1.44 -2.60 1.85
CA LEU A 57 2.30 -3.57 1.18
C LEU A 57 1.69 -4.04 -0.13
N LEU A 58 0.38 -4.31 -0.17
CA LEU A 58 -0.36 -4.68 -1.36
C LEU A 58 -0.35 -3.54 -2.40
N THR A 59 -0.76 -2.32 -2.03
CA THR A 59 -0.84 -1.17 -2.95
C THR A 59 0.49 -0.88 -3.62
N TYR A 60 1.60 -0.97 -2.88
CA TYR A 60 2.91 -0.66 -3.43
C TYR A 60 3.54 -1.82 -4.22
N ASN A 61 3.08 -3.06 -4.02
CA ASN A 61 3.51 -4.22 -4.82
C ASN A 61 2.55 -4.54 -5.99
N LEU A 62 1.35 -3.94 -6.02
CA LEU A 62 0.37 -4.08 -7.11
C LEU A 62 0.95 -3.67 -8.47
N ASP A 63 1.82 -2.66 -8.50
CA ASP A 63 2.51 -2.23 -9.72
C ASP A 63 3.43 -3.30 -10.31
N ALA A 64 4.00 -4.18 -9.47
CA ALA A 64 4.79 -5.32 -9.90
C ALA A 64 3.94 -6.54 -10.28
N ALA A 65 2.73 -6.66 -9.71
CA ALA A 65 1.78 -7.72 -10.03
C ALA A 65 0.99 -7.47 -11.32
N LEU A 66 0.75 -6.21 -11.71
CA LEU A 66 -0.10 -5.85 -12.85
C LEU A 66 0.64 -5.98 -14.20
N PRO A 67 0.22 -6.89 -15.10
CA PRO A 67 0.91 -7.17 -16.37
C PRO A 67 1.00 -5.95 -17.31
N PHE A 68 0.01 -5.06 -17.28
CA PHE A 68 -0.13 -3.94 -18.21
C PHE A 68 0.96 -2.85 -18.06
N LYS A 69 1.60 -2.73 -16.89
CA LYS A 69 2.69 -1.76 -16.67
C LYS A 69 4.04 -2.19 -17.26
N HIS A 70 4.14 -3.42 -17.75
CA HIS A 70 5.37 -4.00 -18.27
C HIS A 70 5.62 -3.70 -19.77
N ARG A 71 4.65 -3.09 -20.46
CA ARG A 71 4.80 -2.69 -21.88
C ARG A 71 5.50 -1.33 -22.07
N GLN A 72 5.79 -0.61 -20.99
CA GLN A 72 6.61 0.60 -21.09
C GLN A 72 8.09 0.19 -21.17
N PRO A 73 8.87 0.72 -22.14
CA PRO A 73 10.28 0.41 -22.25
C PRO A 73 10.96 0.66 -20.90
N VAL A 74 11.91 -0.21 -20.55
CA VAL A 74 12.69 -0.14 -19.31
C VAL A 74 13.53 1.13 -19.37
N GLY A 75 12.92 2.27 -19.07
CA GLY A 75 13.60 3.53 -18.94
C GLY A 75 14.57 3.41 -17.77
N THR A 76 15.86 3.35 -18.11
CA THR A 76 17.14 3.68 -17.43
C THR A 76 17.28 3.68 -15.89
N SER A 77 16.21 3.49 -15.10
CA SER A 77 16.22 3.45 -13.64
C SER A 77 16.47 2.04 -13.12
N GLY A 78 17.50 1.88 -12.28
CA GLY A 78 17.87 0.59 -11.68
C GLY A 78 16.73 -0.09 -10.90
N ARG A 79 15.77 0.69 -10.38
CA ARG A 79 14.56 0.19 -9.69
C ARG A 79 13.65 -0.61 -10.62
N LYS A 80 13.34 -0.12 -11.83
CA LYS A 80 12.49 -0.85 -12.79
C LYS A 80 13.13 -2.17 -13.21
N ALA A 81 14.44 -2.17 -13.44
CA ALA A 81 15.18 -3.38 -13.79
C ALA A 81 15.16 -4.41 -12.65
N TRP A 82 15.31 -3.96 -11.39
CA TRP A 82 15.24 -4.83 -10.22
C TRP A 82 13.83 -5.40 -10.02
N GLN A 83 12.79 -4.57 -10.15
CA GLN A 83 11.39 -4.98 -10.04
C GLN A 83 11.01 -6.01 -11.10
N HIS A 84 11.45 -5.81 -12.36
CA HIS A 84 11.23 -6.79 -13.42
C HIS A 84 11.91 -8.13 -13.12
N ARG A 85 13.13 -8.10 -12.56
CA ARG A 85 13.89 -9.30 -12.19
C ARG A 85 13.28 -10.07 -11.01
N HIS A 86 12.68 -9.38 -10.04
CA HIS A 86 12.10 -9.98 -8.84
C HIS A 86 10.56 -10.00 -8.86
N ARG A 87 9.95 -9.86 -10.03
CA ARG A 87 8.49 -9.71 -10.21
C ARG A 87 7.67 -10.78 -9.51
N TRP A 88 8.13 -12.03 -9.54
CA TRP A 88 7.43 -13.16 -8.93
C TRP A 88 7.45 -13.07 -7.41
N GLY A 89 8.56 -12.63 -6.82
CA GLY A 89 8.65 -12.40 -5.38
C GLY A 89 7.76 -11.24 -4.95
N LEU A 90 7.74 -10.14 -5.71
CA LEU A 90 6.86 -9.00 -5.44
C LEU A 90 5.38 -9.34 -5.62
N ALA A 91 5.04 -10.15 -6.62
CA ALA A 91 3.69 -10.64 -6.84
C ALA A 91 3.24 -11.62 -5.74
N ALA A 92 4.12 -12.51 -5.29
CA ALA A 92 3.84 -13.39 -4.16
C ALA A 92 3.64 -12.59 -2.87
N LEU A 93 4.45 -11.55 -2.65
CA LEU A 93 4.31 -10.63 -1.52
C LEU A 93 2.98 -9.87 -1.57
N ALA A 94 2.59 -9.37 -2.75
CA ALA A 94 1.29 -8.74 -2.97
C ALA A 94 0.13 -9.73 -2.71
N ALA A 95 0.23 -10.96 -3.20
CA ALA A 95 -0.79 -11.99 -2.98
C ALA A 95 -0.91 -12.35 -1.49
N ALA A 96 0.20 -12.55 -0.80
CA ALA A 96 0.21 -12.79 0.64
C ALA A 96 -0.39 -11.61 1.42
N ALA A 97 -0.06 -10.38 1.04
CA ALA A 97 -0.64 -9.18 1.64
C ALA A 97 -2.16 -9.07 1.38
N ALA A 98 -2.63 -9.43 0.19
CA ALA A 98 -4.05 -9.45 -0.14
C ALA A 98 -4.80 -10.51 0.67
N LEU A 99 -4.26 -11.74 0.75
CA LEU A 99 -4.87 -12.83 1.53
C LEU A 99 -4.86 -12.51 3.03
N GLY A 100 -3.74 -12.02 3.56
CA GLY A 100 -3.63 -11.59 4.95
C GLY A 100 -4.58 -10.44 5.28
N GLY A 101 -4.66 -9.43 4.43
CA GLY A 101 -5.60 -8.32 4.57
C GLY A 101 -7.06 -8.76 4.52
N ALA A 102 -7.41 -9.66 3.60
CA ALA A 102 -8.75 -10.23 3.51
C ALA A 102 -9.11 -11.05 4.76
N TRP A 103 -8.18 -11.89 5.23
CA TRP A 103 -8.37 -12.64 6.46
C TRP A 103 -8.56 -11.70 7.66
N LEU A 104 -7.75 -10.66 7.81
CA LEU A 104 -7.91 -9.65 8.85
C LEU A 104 -9.27 -8.95 8.76
N LEU A 105 -9.74 -8.59 7.57
CA LEU A 105 -11.05 -7.96 7.40
C LEU A 105 -12.21 -8.85 7.87
N LEU A 106 -12.14 -10.14 7.55
CA LEU A 106 -13.17 -11.12 7.90
C LEU A 106 -13.11 -11.49 9.39
N ALA A 107 -11.90 -11.71 9.93
CA ALA A 107 -11.71 -12.25 11.28
C ALA A 107 -12.11 -11.28 12.40
N GLY A 108 -11.99 -9.96 12.21
CA GLY A 108 -12.38 -9.00 13.25
C GLY A 108 -13.59 -8.14 12.91
N GLY A 109 -14.46 -8.58 12.00
CA GLY A 109 -15.75 -7.92 11.78
C GLY A 109 -15.66 -6.52 11.15
N TRP A 110 -14.56 -6.21 10.46
CA TRP A 110 -14.34 -4.90 9.83
C TRP A 110 -15.16 -4.68 8.57
N LEU A 111 -16.02 -5.64 8.20
CA LEU A 111 -16.88 -5.57 7.03
C LEU A 111 -17.77 -4.33 7.01
N HIS A 112 -18.18 -3.82 8.16
CA HIS A 112 -18.97 -2.59 8.24
C HIS A 112 -18.21 -1.35 7.75
N TYR A 113 -16.88 -1.37 7.74
CA TYR A 113 -16.05 -0.29 7.19
C TYR A 113 -15.85 -0.39 5.69
N LEU A 114 -16.41 -1.39 4.99
CA LEU A 114 -16.32 -1.49 3.53
C LEU A 114 -16.69 -0.20 2.80
N PRO A 115 -17.76 0.54 3.16
CA PRO A 115 -18.11 1.79 2.49
C PRO A 115 -17.01 2.87 2.58
N LEU A 116 -16.15 2.82 3.59
CA LEU A 116 -14.98 3.69 3.74
C LEU A 116 -13.74 3.11 3.04
N LEU A 117 -13.54 1.79 3.16
CA LEU A 117 -12.37 1.10 2.60
C LEU A 117 -12.43 0.98 1.08
N LEU A 118 -13.61 0.78 0.49
CA LEU A 118 -13.84 0.70 -0.95
C LEU A 118 -13.39 1.94 -1.70
N PRO A 119 -13.80 3.18 -1.34
CA PRO A 119 -13.34 4.38 -2.03
C PRO A 119 -11.85 4.61 -1.84
N LEU A 120 -11.28 4.29 -0.67
CA LEU A 120 -9.82 4.37 -0.45
C LEU A 120 -9.06 3.35 -1.32
N ALA A 121 -9.56 2.12 -1.41
CA ALA A 121 -9.01 1.09 -2.28
C ALA A 121 -9.16 1.46 -3.76
N ALA A 122 -10.33 1.98 -4.17
CA ALA A 122 -10.57 2.47 -5.52
C ALA A 122 -9.65 3.64 -5.87
N LEU A 123 -9.38 4.54 -4.92
CA LEU A 123 -8.48 5.67 -5.10
C LEU A 123 -7.02 5.21 -5.19
N ALA A 124 -6.60 4.26 -4.36
CA ALA A 124 -5.27 3.65 -4.40
C ALA A 124 -5.03 2.85 -5.69
N LEU A 125 -6.05 2.11 -6.15
CA LEU A 125 -6.02 1.38 -7.41
C LEU A 125 -6.09 2.34 -8.60
N GLY A 126 -6.92 3.38 -8.57
CA GLY A 126 -7.06 4.39 -9.61
C GLY A 126 -5.87 5.35 -9.72
N TYR A 127 -5.10 5.49 -8.64
CA TYR A 127 -3.78 6.11 -8.69
C TYR A 127 -2.80 5.28 -9.55
N SER A 128 -2.95 3.95 -9.51
CA SER A 128 -2.07 3.01 -10.18
C SER A 128 -2.55 2.63 -11.59
N LEU A 129 -3.86 2.56 -11.81
CA LEU A 129 -4.50 2.18 -13.07
C LEU A 129 -4.84 3.42 -13.91
N PRO A 130 -4.73 3.33 -15.25
CA PRO A 130 -5.12 4.42 -16.13
C PRO A 130 -6.64 4.47 -16.27
N LEU A 131 -7.33 5.04 -15.27
CA LEU A 131 -8.80 5.09 -15.19
C LEU A 131 -9.41 6.36 -15.82
N LEU A 132 -8.60 7.40 -16.09
CA LEU A 132 -9.13 8.68 -16.56
C LEU A 132 -8.90 8.83 -18.08
N PRO A 133 -9.96 8.85 -18.91
CA PRO A 133 -9.83 9.18 -20.33
C PRO A 133 -9.57 10.68 -20.48
N TRP A 134 -8.37 11.05 -20.93
CA TRP A 134 -8.01 12.45 -21.15
C TRP A 134 -7.36 12.63 -22.53
N ARG A 135 -7.99 13.43 -23.40
CA ARG A 135 -7.53 13.72 -24.78
C ARG A 135 -7.21 12.45 -25.58
N GLY A 136 -8.13 11.48 -25.58
CA GLY A 136 -8.01 10.24 -26.34
C GLY A 136 -6.97 9.24 -25.80
N ARG A 137 -6.39 9.47 -24.61
CA ARG A 137 -5.47 8.55 -23.94
C ARG A 137 -5.93 8.28 -22.51
N TRP A 138 -5.89 7.03 -22.09
CA TRP A 138 -6.14 6.64 -20.71
C TRP A 138 -4.92 7.00 -19.85
N ARG A 139 -5.12 7.89 -18.88
CA ARG A 139 -4.07 8.37 -17.97
C ARG A 139 -4.37 7.91 -16.55
N ALA A 140 -3.30 7.63 -15.80
CA ALA A 140 -3.44 7.38 -14.37
C ALA A 140 -3.71 8.70 -13.64
N VAL A 141 -4.53 8.66 -12.58
CA VAL A 141 -4.91 9.87 -11.81
C VAL A 141 -3.67 10.62 -11.27
N ARG A 142 -2.57 9.89 -11.03
CA ARG A 142 -1.27 10.44 -10.64
C ARG A 142 -0.63 11.42 -11.62
N GLU A 143 -1.07 11.42 -12.89
CA GLU A 143 -0.49 12.26 -13.95
C GLU A 143 -0.96 13.72 -13.86
N VAL A 144 -1.97 14.02 -13.02
CA VAL A 144 -2.40 15.39 -12.75
C VAL A 144 -1.45 16.05 -11.72
N PRO A 145 -0.63 17.04 -12.12
CA PRO A 145 0.23 17.76 -11.18
C PRO A 145 -0.63 18.49 -10.13
N LEU A 146 -0.09 18.70 -8.92
CA LEU A 146 -0.76 19.20 -7.70
C LEU A 146 -1.76 18.22 -7.06
N LEU A 147 -2.73 17.70 -7.82
CA LEU A 147 -3.77 16.80 -7.28
C LEU A 147 -3.16 15.56 -6.63
N LYS A 148 -2.07 15.02 -7.20
CA LYS A 148 -1.37 13.84 -6.67
C LYS A 148 -0.92 13.98 -5.21
N VAL A 149 -0.52 15.18 -4.77
CA VAL A 149 -0.01 15.38 -3.40
C VAL A 149 -1.15 15.33 -2.41
N PHE A 150 -2.28 15.98 -2.71
CA PHE A 150 -3.49 15.95 -1.90
C PHE A 150 -4.09 14.54 -1.83
N LEU A 151 -4.10 13.80 -2.95
CA LEU A 151 -4.59 12.43 -2.97
C LEU A 151 -3.74 11.50 -2.11
N ILE A 152 -2.42 11.55 -2.23
CA ILE A 152 -1.52 10.73 -1.41
C ILE A 152 -1.66 11.11 0.06
N GLY A 153 -1.59 12.41 0.40
CA GLY A 153 -1.70 12.87 1.78
C GLY A 153 -3.06 12.55 2.42
N GLY A 154 -4.14 12.70 1.64
CA GLY A 154 -5.50 12.40 2.08
C GLY A 154 -5.70 10.90 2.34
N VAL A 155 -5.32 10.04 1.39
CA VAL A 155 -5.39 8.57 1.58
C VAL A 155 -4.50 8.14 2.74
N TRP A 156 -3.26 8.65 2.80
CA TRP A 156 -2.32 8.32 3.86
C TRP A 156 -2.89 8.67 5.24
N SER A 157 -3.40 9.89 5.40
CA SER A 157 -3.98 10.34 6.67
C SER A 157 -5.26 9.57 7.02
N ALA A 158 -6.13 9.33 6.04
CA ALA A 158 -7.35 8.55 6.25
C ALA A 158 -7.04 7.12 6.73
N VAL A 159 -6.01 6.49 6.17
CA VAL A 159 -5.61 5.11 6.49
C VAL A 159 -4.80 5.03 7.79
N THR A 160 -3.86 5.94 8.03
CA THR A 160 -2.96 5.88 9.20
C THR A 160 -3.50 6.57 10.45
N VAL A 161 -4.48 7.46 10.31
CA VAL A 161 -5.09 8.22 11.42
C VAL A 161 -6.60 7.96 11.52
N GLY A 162 -7.33 8.09 10.41
CA GLY A 162 -8.78 7.96 10.41
C GLY A 162 -9.25 6.54 10.76
N LEU A 163 -8.66 5.54 10.11
CA LEU A 163 -8.98 4.12 10.31
C LEU A 163 -8.74 3.64 11.76
N PRO A 164 -7.57 3.88 12.40
CA PRO A 164 -7.38 3.51 13.80
C PRO A 164 -8.29 4.27 14.77
N ALA A 165 -8.58 5.55 14.52
CA ALA A 165 -9.52 6.30 15.35
C ALA A 165 -10.93 5.68 15.28
N LEU A 166 -11.40 5.33 14.08
CA LEU A 166 -12.69 4.67 13.86
C LEU A 166 -12.76 3.27 14.46
N ALA A 167 -11.63 2.54 14.50
CA ALA A 167 -11.52 1.24 15.13
C ALA A 167 -11.80 1.30 16.64
N LEU A 168 -11.35 2.38 17.27
CA LEU A 168 -11.46 2.60 18.72
C LEU A 168 -12.79 3.22 19.15
N HIS A 169 -13.47 3.94 18.26
CA HIS A 169 -14.77 4.57 18.53
C HIS A 169 -15.95 3.58 18.41
N ARG A 170 -15.68 2.28 18.27
CA ARG A 170 -16.71 1.25 18.38
C ARG A 170 -17.00 0.93 19.85
N PRO A 171 -18.26 1.01 20.30
CA PRO A 171 -18.70 0.15 21.39
C PRO A 171 -18.59 -1.31 20.89
N LEU A 172 -17.94 -2.16 21.68
CA LEU A 172 -17.98 -3.61 21.50
C LEU A 172 -19.41 -4.07 21.82
N ALA A 173 -20.27 -4.10 20.81
CA ALA A 173 -21.61 -4.68 20.86
C ALA A 173 -21.92 -5.34 19.53
#